data_AF-A0A3D4XKN7-F1
#
_entry.id   AF-A0A3D4XKN7-F1
#
_cell.length_a   1.000
_cell.length_b   1.000
_cell.length_c   1.000
_cell.angle_alpha   90.00
_cell.angle_beta   90.00
_cell.angle_gamma   90.00
#
_symmetry.space_group_name_H-M   'P 1'
#
loop_
_entity.id
_entity.type
_entity.pdbx_description
1 polymer ?
#
loop_
_entity_poly.entity_id
_entity_poly.type
_entity_poly.pdbx_seq_one_letter_code
_entity_poly.pdbx_strand_id
1 'polypeptide(L)'
;MECINNWLISKIINRTIHYFKKYGLVCKIEDYSINKHRVSLYFNEITIFQKDRPNEIVNIGSAKCTISLFRSLFNWAVVGEISLKNLTCQMNIISAIPLRFGTVAIAFRIGKKIKLVGIDYGKISCLLQLTSKKGYKELIIDLPFKWNDFRDLLSPNFSSEILKNLWSEDKLQLQVYLKKTNNIKNPYVYAKIFYDNLSFNDISKEISIDIDKDYLISLFDEKFKHRNIEYIVYEDISEDLINTIICTEDPMFWVHKGVATEFIGLAIAVNFKEQRIARGASTITMQLIRNLFLSHDRNIIRKTEEVALALLLENYYKIDKKTIIELYFNIIEFAPEVYGLSNACYFYFDKKHSDLTLEEVVTLSYIIPRPKHFYAALMINSQQLKINLLNHINHYTYVLLDKELISVNKYLGIKKKLYFKSHFGILKMNEFEQVYYEELIQKNLIILDGLHPKLCKIIKIAIVNSPVPFIITEGLRSTTSQKSLYAQGRSLPGTIVTNCDGVNTISNHQMKEDGYGYALDLYPLINRRIRIHESYVPELLYIIAVHIKKKATDLNIKINWGGEWNLKDYSHFEYVP
;
A
#
# COMPACT_ATOMS: atom_id res chain seq x y z
N MET A 1 -30.90 -30.65 46.15
CA MET A 1 -30.73 -29.89 44.88
C MET A 1 -30.08 -28.52 45.10
N GLU A 2 -30.37 -27.79 46.17
CA GLU A 2 -29.72 -26.50 46.48
C GLU A 2 -28.19 -26.58 46.68
N CYS A 3 -27.68 -27.58 47.40
CA CYS A 3 -26.22 -27.75 47.54
C CYS A 3 -25.49 -28.04 46.22
N ILE A 4 -26.14 -28.78 45.31
CA ILE A 4 -25.62 -29.08 43.97
C ILE A 4 -25.61 -27.80 43.12
N ASN A 5 -26.65 -26.97 43.25
CA ASN A 5 -26.70 -25.66 42.59
C ASN A 5 -25.60 -24.72 43.14
N ASN A 6 -25.41 -24.62 44.45
CA ASN A 6 -24.42 -23.72 45.07
C ASN A 6 -22.98 -24.10 44.69
N TRP A 7 -22.64 -25.39 44.70
CA TRP A 7 -21.33 -25.86 44.25
C TRP A 7 -21.09 -25.57 42.76
N LEU A 8 -22.11 -25.81 41.93
CA LEU A 8 -22.05 -25.59 40.49
C LEU A 8 -21.89 -24.11 40.13
N ILE A 9 -22.62 -23.23 40.82
CA ILE A 9 -22.56 -21.77 40.67
C ILE A 9 -21.18 -21.26 41.08
N SER A 10 -20.66 -21.68 42.24
CA SER A 10 -19.32 -21.33 42.72
C SER A 10 -18.25 -21.73 41.70
N LYS A 11 -18.35 -22.93 41.11
CA LYS A 11 -17.44 -23.39 40.07
C LYS A 11 -17.52 -22.56 38.78
N ILE A 12 -18.72 -22.12 38.39
CA ILE A 12 -18.92 -21.25 37.21
C ILE A 12 -18.38 -19.85 37.46
N ILE A 13 -18.62 -19.29 38.65
CA ILE A 13 -18.10 -18.00 39.09
C ILE A 13 -16.56 -18.02 39.06
N ASN A 14 -15.93 -18.99 39.71
CA ASN A 14 -14.47 -19.10 39.78
C ASN A 14 -13.84 -19.31 38.40
N ARG A 15 -14.47 -20.11 37.54
CA ARG A 15 -14.02 -20.29 36.14
C ARG A 15 -14.15 -19.00 35.33
N THR A 16 -15.21 -18.22 35.55
CA THR A 16 -15.43 -16.96 34.83
C THR A 16 -14.41 -15.91 35.25
N ILE A 17 -14.15 -15.78 36.56
CA ILE A 17 -13.10 -14.90 37.09
C ILE A 17 -11.73 -15.31 36.55
N HIS A 18 -11.39 -16.61 36.59
CA HIS A 18 -10.12 -17.12 36.07
C HIS A 18 -9.97 -16.86 34.56
N TYR A 19 -11.04 -17.07 33.79
CA TYR A 19 -11.05 -16.78 32.35
C TYR A 19 -10.84 -15.29 32.08
N PHE A 20 -11.54 -14.39 32.79
CA PHE A 20 -11.36 -12.94 32.65
C PHE A 20 -9.93 -12.50 33.01
N LYS A 21 -9.37 -13.03 34.12
CA LYS A 21 -8.00 -12.75 34.53
C LYS A 21 -6.96 -13.18 33.48
N LYS A 22 -7.18 -14.32 32.79
CA LYS A 22 -6.31 -14.78 31.69
C LYS A 22 -6.24 -13.79 30.52
N TYR A 23 -7.30 -13.01 30.30
CA TYR A 23 -7.36 -11.97 29.26
C TYR A 23 -7.12 -10.56 29.81
N GLY A 24 -6.54 -10.41 31.01
CA GLY A 24 -6.15 -9.12 31.57
C GLY A 24 -7.29 -8.31 32.19
N LEU A 25 -8.46 -8.92 32.41
CA LEU A 25 -9.60 -8.29 33.07
C LEU A 25 -9.59 -8.63 34.57
N VAL A 26 -9.64 -7.61 35.42
CA VAL A 26 -9.90 -7.74 36.85
C VAL A 26 -11.32 -7.25 37.11
N CYS A 27 -12.11 -8.07 37.79
CA CYS A 27 -13.53 -7.81 38.00
C CYS A 27 -13.96 -8.28 39.39
N LYS A 28 -14.88 -7.56 40.02
CA LYS A 28 -15.58 -7.99 41.23
C LYS A 28 -17.01 -8.36 40.86
N ILE A 29 -17.44 -9.58 41.19
CA ILE A 29 -18.84 -9.98 41.05
C ILE A 29 -19.57 -9.42 42.27
N GLU A 30 -20.60 -8.62 42.02
CA GLU A 30 -21.46 -8.09 43.07
C GLU A 30 -22.66 -8.98 43.34
N ASP A 31 -23.27 -9.50 42.28
CA ASP A 31 -24.51 -10.26 42.39
C ASP A 31 -24.62 -11.31 41.27
N TYR A 32 -25.53 -12.27 41.44
CA TYR A 32 -25.90 -13.19 40.39
C TYR A 32 -27.38 -13.57 40.45
N SER A 33 -27.99 -13.76 39.28
CA SER A 33 -29.37 -14.24 39.15
C SER A 33 -29.42 -15.51 38.32
N ILE A 34 -30.23 -16.49 38.74
CA ILE A 34 -30.39 -17.77 38.03
C ILE A 34 -31.77 -17.81 37.37
N ASN A 35 -31.81 -18.18 36.09
CA ASN A 35 -33.07 -18.44 35.40
C ASN A 35 -32.94 -19.71 34.55
N LYS A 36 -33.71 -20.74 34.90
CA LYS A 36 -33.73 -22.07 34.27
C LYS A 36 -32.32 -22.66 34.12
N HIS A 37 -31.73 -22.50 32.94
CA HIS A 37 -30.44 -23.07 32.54
C HIS A 37 -29.37 -21.99 32.31
N ARG A 38 -29.56 -20.81 32.91
CA ARG A 38 -28.66 -19.65 32.79
C ARG A 38 -28.33 -19.04 34.15
N VAL A 39 -27.08 -18.64 34.31
CA VAL A 39 -26.58 -17.83 35.44
C VAL A 39 -26.18 -16.48 34.88
N SER A 40 -26.77 -15.39 35.37
CA SER A 40 -26.33 -14.04 35.08
C SER A 40 -25.47 -13.54 36.22
N LEU A 41 -24.22 -13.15 35.96
CA LEU A 41 -23.31 -12.53 36.90
C LEU A 41 -23.29 -11.02 36.65
N TYR A 42 -23.38 -10.23 37.71
CA TYR A 42 -23.30 -8.78 37.68
C TYR A 42 -21.95 -8.35 38.28
N PHE A 43 -21.23 -7.51 37.56
CA PHE A 43 -19.91 -7.03 37.92
C PHE A 43 -19.93 -5.51 38.04
N ASN A 44 -19.21 -4.98 39.01
CA ASN A 44 -18.84 -3.57 39.06
C ASN A 44 -17.31 -3.43 39.09
N GLU A 45 -16.83 -2.23 38.77
CA GLU A 45 -15.40 -1.86 38.82
C GLU A 45 -14.50 -2.78 37.99
N ILE A 46 -14.93 -3.13 36.77
CA ILE A 46 -14.08 -3.91 35.87
C ILE A 46 -12.89 -3.04 35.46
N THR A 47 -11.68 -3.57 35.59
CA THR A 47 -10.44 -2.90 35.18
C THR A 47 -9.67 -3.77 34.19
N ILE A 48 -9.13 -3.16 33.12
CA ILE A 48 -8.16 -3.82 32.23
C ILE A 48 -6.75 -3.44 32.64
N PHE A 49 -5.89 -4.45 32.77
CA PHE A 49 -4.44 -4.27 32.84
C PHE A 49 -3.84 -4.42 31.44
N GLN A 50 -3.20 -3.37 30.93
CA GLN A 50 -2.38 -3.48 29.73
C GLN A 50 -1.02 -4.07 30.07
N LYS A 51 -0.70 -5.21 29.46
CA LYS A 51 0.55 -5.95 29.73
C LYS A 51 1.82 -5.14 29.43
N ASP A 52 1.71 -4.17 28.52
CA ASP A 52 2.81 -3.34 28.05
C ASP A 52 2.78 -1.90 28.63
N ARG A 53 1.74 -1.56 29.42
CA ARG A 53 1.54 -0.26 30.09
C ARG A 53 0.87 -0.46 31.46
N PRO A 54 1.61 -0.97 32.45
CA PRO A 54 1.04 -1.40 33.73
C PRO A 54 0.42 -0.27 34.57
N ASN A 55 0.72 1.00 34.27
CA ASN A 55 0.20 2.17 34.98
C ASN A 55 -1.09 2.75 34.37
N GLU A 56 -1.55 2.25 33.22
CA GLU A 56 -2.81 2.69 32.61
C GLU A 56 -3.93 1.71 33.00
N ILE A 57 -4.71 2.07 34.02
CA ILE A 57 -5.91 1.31 34.41
C ILE A 57 -7.11 1.86 33.64
N VAL A 58 -7.72 1.05 32.78
CA VAL A 58 -8.97 1.40 32.10
C VAL A 58 -10.15 0.89 32.93
N ASN A 59 -10.95 1.81 33.48
CA ASN A 59 -12.17 1.45 34.21
C ASN A 59 -13.36 1.28 33.25
N ILE A 60 -14.01 0.13 33.36
CA ILE A 60 -15.04 -0.37 32.45
C ILE A 60 -16.44 -0.31 33.09
N GLY A 61 -16.54 0.19 34.31
CA GLY A 61 -17.82 0.36 34.99
C GLY A 61 -18.46 -0.99 35.34
N SER A 62 -19.73 -1.16 35.01
CA SER A 62 -20.50 -2.36 35.33
C SER A 62 -20.81 -3.24 34.11
N ALA A 63 -20.80 -4.57 34.31
CA ALA A 63 -21.15 -5.56 33.30
C ALA A 63 -22.16 -6.58 33.80
N LYS A 64 -22.89 -7.18 32.86
CA LYS A 64 -23.69 -8.38 33.08
C LYS A 64 -23.19 -9.51 32.18
N CYS A 65 -22.77 -10.65 32.75
CA CYS A 65 -22.42 -11.86 32.00
C CYS A 65 -23.49 -12.93 32.19
N THR A 66 -24.20 -13.31 31.15
CA THR A 66 -25.21 -14.39 31.17
C THR A 66 -24.62 -15.68 30.59
N ILE A 67 -24.41 -16.68 31.44
CA ILE A 67 -23.73 -17.94 31.15
C ILE A 67 -24.75 -19.07 31.04
N SER A 68 -24.62 -19.94 30.03
CA SER A 68 -25.40 -21.17 29.95
C SER A 68 -24.81 -22.26 30.85
N LEU A 69 -25.61 -22.79 31.77
CA LEU A 69 -25.24 -23.85 32.72
C LEU A 69 -24.78 -25.12 32.00
N PHE A 70 -25.66 -25.71 31.20
CA PHE A 70 -25.38 -26.96 30.48
C PHE A 70 -24.23 -26.82 29.48
N ARG A 71 -24.20 -25.75 28.68
CA ARG A 71 -23.15 -25.59 27.66
C ARG A 71 -21.76 -25.34 28.25
N SER A 72 -21.67 -24.70 29.41
CA SER A 72 -20.38 -24.41 30.07
C SER A 72 -19.90 -25.56 30.96
N LEU A 73 -20.77 -26.52 31.29
CA LEU A 73 -20.41 -27.77 31.95
C LEU A 73 -19.71 -28.73 30.99
N PHE A 74 -20.24 -28.87 29.78
CA PHE A 74 -19.76 -29.82 28.78
C PHE A 74 -18.73 -29.24 27.80
N ASN A 75 -18.63 -27.92 27.65
CA ASN A 75 -17.50 -27.28 26.96
C ASN A 75 -16.47 -26.81 27.98
N TRP A 76 -15.18 -27.01 27.71
CA TRP A 76 -14.07 -26.49 28.53
C TRP A 76 -13.88 -24.96 28.42
N ALA A 77 -14.94 -24.21 28.08
CA ALA A 77 -14.95 -22.76 27.93
C ALA A 77 -16.26 -22.17 28.47
N VAL A 78 -16.21 -20.96 29.03
CA VAL A 78 -17.40 -20.21 29.46
C VAL A 78 -18.18 -19.79 28.22
N VAL A 79 -19.42 -20.28 28.08
CA VAL A 79 -20.30 -19.92 26.97
C VAL A 79 -21.39 -18.99 27.51
N GLY A 80 -21.20 -17.69 27.28
CA GLY A 80 -22.10 -16.65 27.76
C GLY A 80 -22.03 -15.35 26.98
N GLU A 81 -23.00 -14.48 27.24
CA GLU A 81 -23.14 -13.15 26.68
C GLU A 81 -22.76 -12.12 27.74
N ILE A 82 -21.83 -11.21 27.44
CA ILE A 82 -21.49 -10.10 28.34
C ILE A 82 -22.04 -8.82 27.73
N SER A 83 -22.77 -8.03 28.51
CA SER A 83 -23.25 -6.69 28.16
C SER A 83 -22.64 -5.69 29.12
N LEU A 84 -22.03 -4.63 28.58
CA LEU A 84 -21.54 -3.46 29.32
C LEU A 84 -22.52 -2.31 29.11
N LYS A 85 -22.72 -1.50 30.14
CA LYS A 85 -23.58 -0.31 30.03
C LYS A 85 -22.81 1.00 29.87
N ASN A 86 -21.59 1.12 30.41
CA ASN A 86 -20.79 2.36 30.34
C ASN A 86 -19.29 2.05 30.42
N LEU A 87 -18.56 2.15 29.31
CA LEU A 87 -17.10 2.17 29.34
C LEU A 87 -16.66 3.65 29.35
N THR A 88 -15.61 4.01 30.06
CA THR A 88 -15.04 5.37 29.99
C THR A 88 -13.57 5.24 29.66
N CYS A 89 -13.19 5.70 28.46
CA CYS A 89 -11.80 5.75 28.05
C CYS A 89 -11.41 7.22 27.91
N GLN A 90 -10.43 7.67 28.70
CA GLN A 90 -9.82 8.97 28.46
C GLN A 90 -8.94 8.86 27.22
N MET A 91 -9.32 9.53 26.13
CA MET A 91 -8.57 9.53 24.87
C MET A 91 -7.33 10.44 24.91
N ASN A 92 -6.63 10.49 26.05
CA ASN A 92 -5.44 11.32 26.25
C ASN A 92 -4.18 10.75 25.57
N ILE A 93 -4.32 9.68 24.78
CA ILE A 93 -3.20 8.94 24.17
C ILE A 93 -3.07 9.21 22.65
N ILE A 94 -4.04 9.90 22.03
CA ILE A 94 -4.12 9.98 20.56
C ILE A 94 -4.10 11.40 19.98
N SER A 95 -3.99 12.43 20.83
CA SER A 95 -3.92 13.84 20.41
C SER A 95 -3.15 14.67 21.42
N ALA A 96 -2.36 15.63 20.92
CA ALA A 96 -1.69 16.63 21.75
C ALA A 96 -2.64 17.73 22.25
N ILE A 97 -3.81 17.88 21.62
CA ILE A 97 -4.92 18.73 22.11
C ILE A 97 -5.82 17.85 22.99
N PRO A 98 -6.17 18.28 24.23
CA PRO A 98 -7.11 17.56 25.08
C PRO A 98 -8.46 17.41 24.36
N LEU A 99 -8.73 16.21 23.87
CA LEU A 99 -10.00 15.91 23.25
C LEU A 99 -11.04 15.83 24.36
N ARG A 100 -11.93 16.83 24.45
CA ARG A 100 -13.05 16.82 25.39
C ARG A 100 -14.14 15.90 24.88
N PHE A 101 -13.89 14.60 24.96
CA PHE A 101 -14.93 13.62 24.76
C PHE A 101 -15.67 13.37 26.09
N GLY A 102 -17.00 13.32 26.10
CA GLY A 102 -17.79 12.71 27.17
C GLY A 102 -17.60 11.17 27.26
N THR A 103 -18.55 10.49 27.90
CA THR A 103 -18.53 9.03 28.10
C THR A 103 -18.74 8.25 26.80
N VAL A 104 -17.89 7.25 26.51
CA VAL A 104 -17.98 6.35 25.36
C VAL A 104 -18.62 5.02 25.78
N ALA A 105 -19.93 4.85 25.62
CA ALA A 105 -20.58 3.59 25.97
C ALA A 105 -20.21 2.49 24.96
N ILE A 106 -19.57 1.41 25.39
CA ILE A 106 -19.27 0.25 24.54
C ILE A 106 -20.20 -0.89 24.92
N ALA A 107 -21.12 -1.26 24.03
CA ALA A 107 -21.96 -2.44 24.18
C ALA A 107 -21.37 -3.59 23.36
N PHE A 108 -21.10 -4.74 23.96
CA PHE A 108 -20.66 -5.93 23.22
C PHE A 108 -21.62 -7.10 23.45
N ARG A 109 -21.66 -8.05 22.49
CA ARG A 109 -22.42 -9.31 22.60
C ARG A 109 -21.59 -10.47 22.03
N ILE A 110 -21.23 -11.44 22.87
CA ILE A 110 -20.45 -12.62 22.46
C ILE A 110 -21.37 -13.84 22.29
N GLY A 111 -21.49 -14.35 21.06
CA GLY A 111 -22.31 -15.53 20.74
C GLY A 111 -22.02 -16.16 19.36
N LYS A 112 -22.34 -17.45 19.20
CA LYS A 112 -22.07 -18.29 18.01
C LYS A 112 -22.86 -17.85 16.76
N LYS A 113 -22.48 -16.72 16.14
CA LYS A 113 -22.52 -16.46 14.67
C LYS A 113 -22.42 -14.98 14.29
N ILE A 114 -22.61 -14.05 15.22
CA ILE A 114 -22.48 -12.60 14.98
C ILE A 114 -21.86 -12.01 16.25
N LYS A 115 -20.64 -11.46 16.16
CA LYS A 115 -20.10 -10.60 17.23
C LYS A 115 -20.36 -9.17 16.81
N LEU A 116 -21.25 -8.49 17.52
CA LEU A 116 -21.47 -7.05 17.40
C LEU A 116 -20.79 -6.38 18.59
N VAL A 117 -19.91 -5.42 18.33
CA VAL A 117 -19.45 -4.45 19.33
C VAL A 117 -19.90 -3.07 18.86
N GLY A 118 -20.87 -2.50 19.55
CA GLY A 118 -21.31 -1.11 19.39
C GLY A 118 -20.43 -0.21 20.26
N ILE A 119 -19.81 0.81 19.68
CA ILE A 119 -19.19 1.92 20.42
C ILE A 119 -20.08 3.13 20.15
N ASP A 120 -20.89 3.49 21.13
CA ASP A 120 -21.80 4.62 21.07
C ASP A 120 -21.18 5.82 21.78
N TYR A 121 -21.13 6.94 21.07
CA TYR A 121 -20.70 8.22 21.60
C TYR A 121 -21.71 9.28 21.19
N GLY A 122 -22.52 9.75 22.15
CA GLY A 122 -23.61 10.68 21.88
C GLY A 122 -24.59 10.11 20.84
N LYS A 123 -24.61 10.70 19.64
CA LYS A 123 -25.43 10.27 18.50
C LYS A 123 -24.65 9.48 17.43
N ILE A 124 -23.36 9.27 17.62
CA ILE A 124 -22.51 8.52 16.70
C ILE A 124 -22.35 7.10 17.22
N SER A 125 -22.50 6.13 16.34
CA SER A 125 -22.30 4.71 16.67
C SER A 125 -21.25 4.10 15.76
N CYS A 126 -20.44 3.19 16.31
CA CYS A 126 -19.54 2.33 15.55
C CYS A 126 -19.93 0.89 15.81
N LEU A 127 -20.23 0.14 14.76
CA LEU A 127 -20.63 -1.26 14.81
C LEU A 127 -19.51 -2.13 14.25
N LEU A 128 -18.94 -2.98 15.11
CA LEU A 128 -17.98 -4.00 14.72
C LEU A 128 -18.70 -5.33 14.57
N GLN A 129 -18.87 -5.82 13.34
CA GLN A 129 -19.52 -7.08 13.03
C GLN A 129 -18.51 -8.15 12.60
N LEU A 130 -18.29 -9.18 13.42
CA LEU A 130 -17.53 -10.37 13.02
C LEU A 130 -18.48 -11.49 12.54
N THR A 131 -18.29 -11.88 11.29
CA THR A 131 -19.03 -12.95 10.61
C THR A 131 -18.08 -14.11 10.27
N SER A 132 -18.52 -15.35 10.51
CA SER A 132 -17.77 -16.56 10.12
C SER A 132 -18.62 -17.39 9.17
N LYS A 133 -18.18 -17.54 7.90
CA LYS A 133 -18.84 -18.39 6.90
C LYS A 133 -17.91 -19.56 6.52
N LYS A 134 -18.44 -20.57 5.80
CA LYS A 134 -17.64 -21.69 5.31
C LYS A 134 -16.56 -21.16 4.35
N GLY A 135 -15.29 -21.31 4.70
CA GLY A 135 -14.15 -20.89 3.88
C GLY A 135 -13.58 -19.48 4.15
N TYR A 136 -14.27 -18.62 4.93
CA TYR A 136 -13.73 -17.30 5.28
C TYR A 136 -14.31 -16.69 6.58
N LYS A 137 -13.54 -15.79 7.18
CA LYS A 137 -13.95 -14.91 8.29
C LYS A 137 -13.93 -13.46 7.81
N GLU A 138 -14.88 -12.67 8.26
CA GLU A 138 -15.05 -11.27 7.86
C GLU A 138 -15.32 -10.41 9.09
N LEU A 139 -14.54 -9.35 9.27
CA LEU A 139 -14.79 -8.28 10.25
C LEU A 139 -15.21 -7.03 9.48
N ILE A 140 -16.36 -6.48 9.83
CA ILE A 140 -16.88 -5.22 9.29
C ILE A 140 -16.83 -4.19 10.42
N ILE A 141 -16.19 -3.06 10.19
CA ILE A 141 -16.28 -1.87 11.04
C ILE A 141 -17.23 -0.93 10.32
N ASP A 142 -18.35 -0.59 10.93
CA ASP A 142 -19.39 0.23 10.32
C ASP A 142 -19.64 1.47 11.17
N LEU A 143 -19.48 2.65 10.58
CA LEU A 143 -19.53 3.95 11.26
C LEU A 143 -20.60 4.84 10.61
N PRO A 144 -21.90 4.60 10.90
CA PRO A 144 -22.97 5.47 10.45
C PRO A 144 -23.11 6.70 11.34
N PHE A 145 -23.20 7.88 10.72
CA PHE A 145 -23.48 9.14 11.40
C PHE A 145 -24.19 10.13 10.47
N LYS A 146 -24.94 11.08 11.04
CA LYS A 146 -25.36 12.28 10.31
C LYS A 146 -24.24 13.30 10.35
N TRP A 147 -24.06 14.06 9.27
CA TRP A 147 -23.03 15.11 9.22
C TRP A 147 -23.12 16.07 10.40
N ASN A 148 -24.31 16.60 10.70
CA ASN A 148 -24.50 17.55 11.81
C ASN A 148 -24.10 16.94 13.17
N ASP A 149 -24.46 15.69 13.45
CA ASP A 149 -24.09 15.04 14.71
C ASP A 149 -22.57 14.84 14.83
N PHE A 150 -21.89 14.57 13.71
CA PHE A 150 -20.44 14.46 13.62
C PHE A 150 -19.73 15.80 13.75
N ARG A 151 -20.25 16.83 13.08
CA ARG A 151 -19.76 18.20 13.15
C ARG A 151 -19.93 18.74 14.57
N ASP A 152 -21.10 18.63 15.18
CA ASP A 152 -21.35 19.17 16.53
C ASP A 152 -20.40 18.54 17.56
N LEU A 153 -20.08 17.25 17.39
CA LEU A 153 -19.08 16.58 18.21
C LEU A 153 -17.67 17.19 18.05
N LEU A 154 -17.23 17.39 16.81
CA LEU A 154 -15.83 17.71 16.54
C LEU A 154 -15.56 19.22 16.38
N SER A 155 -16.59 20.01 16.11
CA SER A 155 -16.54 21.45 15.81
C SER A 155 -15.78 22.28 16.84
N PRO A 156 -15.81 21.99 18.17
CA PRO A 156 -15.00 22.76 19.13
C PRO A 156 -13.50 22.61 18.87
N ASN A 157 -13.10 21.61 18.10
CA ASN A 157 -11.71 21.31 17.78
C ASN A 157 -11.38 21.44 16.28
N PHE A 158 -12.36 21.82 15.44
CA PHE A 158 -12.11 22.07 14.02
C PHE A 158 -11.35 23.38 13.84
N SER A 159 -10.39 23.36 12.92
CA SER A 159 -9.67 24.55 12.46
C SER A 159 -10.36 25.20 11.27
N SER A 160 -11.07 24.42 10.45
CA SER A 160 -11.77 24.89 9.26
C SER A 160 -13.10 25.58 9.59
N GLU A 161 -13.22 26.87 9.26
CA GLU A 161 -14.48 27.61 9.35
C GLU A 161 -15.56 27.08 8.40
N ILE A 162 -15.16 26.56 7.24
CA ILE A 162 -16.08 25.93 6.28
C ILE A 162 -16.80 24.75 6.96
N LEU A 163 -16.04 23.84 7.59
CA LEU A 163 -16.65 22.68 8.26
C LEU A 163 -17.50 23.04 9.47
N LYS A 164 -17.18 24.12 10.18
CA LYS A 164 -17.97 24.60 11.32
C LYS A 164 -19.36 25.11 10.89
N ASN A 165 -19.45 25.74 9.73
CA ASN A 165 -20.68 26.38 9.25
C ASN A 165 -21.52 25.49 8.33
N LEU A 166 -20.94 24.42 7.77
CA LEU A 166 -21.64 23.47 6.91
C LEU A 166 -22.72 22.68 7.66
N TRP A 167 -23.93 22.63 7.11
CA TRP A 167 -25.06 21.88 7.66
C TRP A 167 -25.60 20.84 6.69
N SER A 168 -25.84 19.64 7.20
CA SER A 168 -26.48 18.55 6.46
C SER A 168 -27.05 17.51 7.42
N GLU A 169 -28.28 17.09 7.14
CA GLU A 169 -28.94 15.97 7.82
C GLU A 169 -28.67 14.62 7.12
N ASP A 170 -27.93 14.64 6.00
CA ASP A 170 -27.60 13.44 5.25
C ASP A 170 -26.70 12.52 6.07
N LYS A 171 -26.86 11.22 5.81
CA LYS A 171 -26.11 10.17 6.49
C LYS A 171 -24.82 9.89 5.72
N LEU A 172 -23.73 9.78 6.47
CA LEU A 172 -22.46 9.23 6.02
C LEU A 172 -22.20 7.92 6.75
N GLN A 173 -21.62 6.97 6.04
CA GLN A 173 -21.29 5.66 6.59
C GLN A 173 -19.93 5.21 6.08
N LEU A 174 -18.96 5.07 6.98
CA LEU A 174 -17.67 4.44 6.66
C LEU A 174 -17.71 2.97 7.04
N GLN A 175 -17.53 2.09 6.06
CA GLN A 175 -17.40 0.65 6.28
C GLN A 175 -16.00 0.16 5.94
N VAL A 176 -15.34 -0.50 6.89
CA VAL A 176 -14.05 -1.17 6.69
C VAL A 176 -14.25 -2.67 6.79
N TYR A 177 -13.83 -3.39 5.75
CA TYR A 177 -13.99 -4.83 5.62
C TYR A 177 -12.63 -5.52 5.72
N LEU A 178 -12.49 -6.46 6.64
CA LEU A 178 -11.32 -7.34 6.75
C LEU A 178 -11.75 -8.78 6.52
N LYS A 179 -11.45 -9.32 5.35
CA LYS A 179 -11.84 -10.67 4.92
C LYS A 179 -10.63 -11.61 4.88
N LYS A 180 -10.60 -12.61 5.76
CA LYS A 180 -9.58 -13.67 5.76
C LYS A 180 -10.17 -14.96 5.19
N THR A 181 -9.65 -15.41 4.06
CA THR A 181 -9.95 -16.75 3.51
C THR A 181 -8.95 -17.77 4.05
N ASN A 182 -9.27 -19.07 3.96
CA ASN A 182 -8.37 -20.12 4.43
C ASN A 182 -7.06 -20.22 3.61
N ASN A 183 -7.09 -19.80 2.34
CA ASN A 183 -5.97 -19.97 1.41
C ASN A 183 -5.06 -18.74 1.29
N ILE A 184 -5.42 -17.60 1.90
CA ILE A 184 -4.63 -16.38 1.83
C ILE A 184 -4.04 -16.08 3.20
N LYS A 185 -2.71 -15.90 3.24
CA LYS A 185 -1.95 -15.66 4.49
C LYS A 185 -2.37 -14.35 5.18
N ASN A 186 -2.65 -13.30 4.39
CA ASN A 186 -3.09 -11.98 4.87
C ASN A 186 -4.58 -11.74 4.54
N PRO A 187 -5.36 -11.10 5.42
CA PRO A 187 -6.74 -10.72 5.09
C PRO A 187 -6.76 -9.72 3.93
N TYR A 188 -7.73 -9.88 3.02
CA TYR A 188 -8.10 -8.85 2.07
C TYR A 188 -8.81 -7.72 2.83
N VAL A 189 -8.32 -6.48 2.69
CA VAL A 189 -8.88 -5.33 3.40
C VAL A 189 -9.22 -4.22 2.42
N TYR A 190 -10.44 -3.69 2.55
CA TYR A 190 -10.91 -2.56 1.78
C TYR A 190 -11.85 -1.71 2.64
N ALA A 191 -11.98 -0.43 2.33
CA ALA A 191 -13.02 0.43 2.91
C ALA A 191 -13.99 0.90 1.84
N LYS A 192 -15.18 1.32 2.27
CA LYS A 192 -16.20 1.99 1.47
C LYS A 192 -16.76 3.15 2.27
N ILE A 193 -16.98 4.28 1.62
CA ILE A 193 -17.72 5.41 2.18
C ILE A 193 -19.04 5.47 1.42
N PHE A 194 -20.14 5.37 2.14
CA PHE A 194 -21.48 5.60 1.62
C PHE A 194 -21.98 6.95 2.12
N TYR A 195 -22.73 7.62 1.27
CA TYR A 195 -23.37 8.87 1.60
C TYR A 195 -24.65 9.02 0.78
N ASP A 196 -25.70 9.56 1.40
CA ASP A 196 -26.97 9.83 0.72
C ASP A 196 -26.90 11.20 0.06
N ASN A 197 -26.67 11.27 -1.26
CA ASN A 197 -26.75 12.49 -2.07
C ASN A 197 -26.03 13.76 -1.53
N LEU A 198 -25.05 13.65 -0.61
CA LEU A 198 -24.22 14.73 -0.02
C LEU A 198 -24.69 16.15 -0.34
N SER A 199 -25.85 16.51 0.21
CA SER A 199 -26.43 17.84 0.07
C SER A 199 -26.07 18.64 1.31
N PHE A 200 -25.32 19.71 1.11
CA PHE A 200 -24.94 20.63 2.18
C PHE A 200 -25.66 21.96 1.96
N ASN A 201 -26.22 22.50 3.05
CA ASN A 201 -26.80 23.83 3.12
C ASN A 201 -25.92 24.70 4.02
N ASP A 202 -25.70 25.96 3.62
CA ASP A 202 -25.05 26.96 4.47
C ASP A 202 -26.05 27.52 5.49
N ILE A 203 -25.69 27.48 6.78
CA ILE A 203 -26.54 28.02 7.87
C ILE A 203 -26.58 29.55 7.79
N SER A 204 -25.50 30.18 7.35
CA SER A 204 -25.44 31.62 7.11
C SER A 204 -25.90 31.94 5.68
N LYS A 205 -27.16 32.37 5.52
CA LYS A 205 -27.66 32.93 4.25
C LYS A 205 -26.83 34.12 3.71
N GLU A 206 -25.91 34.67 4.51
CA GLU A 206 -25.07 35.82 4.15
C GLU A 206 -23.73 35.45 3.50
N ILE A 207 -23.29 34.18 3.53
CA ILE A 207 -22.06 33.75 2.86
C ILE A 207 -22.29 32.35 2.28
N SER A 208 -22.78 32.28 1.05
CA SER A 208 -22.60 31.08 0.22
C SER A 208 -21.18 31.11 -0.33
N ILE A 209 -20.25 30.37 0.28
CA ILE A 209 -18.89 30.25 -0.27
C ILE A 209 -18.96 29.23 -1.39
N ASP A 210 -19.08 29.69 -2.63
CA ASP A 210 -18.84 28.83 -3.79
C ASP A 210 -17.33 28.61 -3.91
N ILE A 211 -16.87 27.38 -3.66
CA ILE A 211 -15.46 27.03 -3.77
C ILE A 211 -15.23 26.60 -5.22
N ASP A 212 -14.73 27.52 -6.03
CA ASP A 212 -14.28 27.28 -7.39
C ASP A 212 -12.74 27.40 -7.51
N LYS A 213 -12.22 27.30 -8.74
CA LYS A 213 -10.78 27.43 -9.00
C LYS A 213 -10.24 28.80 -8.56
N ASP A 214 -10.97 29.88 -8.86
CA ASP A 214 -10.52 31.24 -8.59
C ASP A 214 -10.47 31.53 -7.09
N TYR A 215 -11.44 31.03 -6.33
CA TYR A 215 -11.43 31.08 -4.86
C TYR A 215 -10.20 30.34 -4.30
N LEU A 216 -9.89 29.15 -4.80
CA LEU A 216 -8.73 28.38 -4.34
C LEU A 216 -7.40 29.06 -4.67
N ILE A 217 -7.31 29.70 -5.84
CA ILE A 217 -6.14 30.52 -6.22
C ILE A 217 -6.04 31.74 -5.30
N SER A 218 -7.14 32.42 -5.00
CA SER A 218 -7.11 33.58 -4.09
C SER A 218 -6.65 33.21 -2.68
N LEU A 219 -7.07 32.03 -2.18
CA LEU A 219 -6.62 31.48 -0.90
C LEU A 219 -5.13 31.10 -0.95
N PHE A 220 -4.68 30.53 -2.06
CA PHE A 220 -3.27 30.27 -2.31
C PHE A 220 -2.46 31.56 -2.26
N ASP A 221 -2.85 32.59 -3.01
CA ASP A 221 -2.17 33.88 -3.07
C ASP A 221 -2.12 34.52 -1.69
N GLU A 222 -3.21 34.54 -0.94
CA GLU A 222 -3.23 35.09 0.42
C GLU A 222 -2.26 34.36 1.35
N LYS A 223 -2.29 33.02 1.33
CA LYS A 223 -1.50 32.17 2.23
C LYS A 223 -0.01 32.20 1.89
N PHE A 224 0.31 32.33 0.61
CA PHE A 224 1.68 32.27 0.09
C PHE A 224 2.19 33.63 -0.42
N LYS A 225 1.50 34.75 -0.19
CA LYS A 225 1.89 36.11 -0.64
C LYS A 225 3.33 36.53 -0.34
N HIS A 226 3.87 36.06 0.78
CA HIS A 226 5.24 36.38 1.23
C HIS A 226 6.27 35.34 0.78
N ARG A 227 5.87 34.42 -0.09
CA ARG A 227 6.69 33.38 -0.68
C ARG A 227 6.91 33.70 -2.14
N ASN A 228 8.15 33.57 -2.60
CA ASN A 228 8.44 33.71 -4.02
C ASN A 228 8.18 32.38 -4.72
N ILE A 229 6.92 32.05 -5.01
CA ILE A 229 6.53 30.83 -5.73
C ILE A 229 6.38 31.15 -7.21
N GLU A 230 7.13 30.47 -8.06
CA GLU A 230 6.92 30.48 -9.50
C GLU A 230 5.74 29.55 -9.83
N TYR A 231 4.56 30.15 -10.02
CA TYR A 231 3.33 29.42 -10.29
C TYR A 231 3.36 28.80 -11.70
N ILE A 232 3.01 27.52 -11.79
CA ILE A 232 2.91 26.79 -13.05
C ILE A 232 1.47 26.32 -13.29
N VAL A 233 0.96 26.52 -14.50
CA VAL A 233 -0.36 26.01 -14.91
C VAL A 233 -0.26 24.55 -15.31
N TYR A 234 -1.36 23.80 -15.21
CA TYR A 234 -1.38 22.37 -15.48
C TYR A 234 -0.80 22.01 -16.87
N GLU A 235 -1.12 22.82 -17.89
CA GLU A 235 -0.72 22.60 -19.28
C GLU A 235 0.80 22.67 -19.50
N ASP A 236 1.54 23.36 -18.62
CA ASP A 236 2.99 23.51 -18.72
C ASP A 236 3.74 22.37 -17.99
N ILE A 237 3.02 21.51 -17.27
CA ILE A 237 3.61 20.41 -16.50
C ILE A 237 3.72 19.17 -17.39
N SER A 238 4.94 18.66 -17.55
CA SER A 238 5.17 17.46 -18.38
C SER A 238 4.36 16.25 -17.87
N GLU A 239 3.92 15.41 -18.80
CA GLU A 239 3.20 14.17 -18.46
C GLU A 239 4.03 13.25 -17.57
N ASP A 240 5.36 13.19 -17.73
CA ASP A 240 6.22 12.38 -16.86
C ASP A 240 6.12 12.82 -15.41
N LEU A 241 6.12 14.13 -15.14
CA LEU A 241 6.00 14.69 -13.79
C LEU A 241 4.65 14.33 -13.18
N ILE A 242 3.56 14.59 -13.91
CA ILE A 242 2.20 14.27 -13.50
C ILE A 242 2.07 12.77 -13.21
N ASN A 243 2.42 11.94 -14.19
CA ASN A 243 2.27 10.48 -14.11
C ASN A 243 3.14 9.87 -13.01
N THR A 244 4.38 10.34 -12.86
CA THR A 244 5.28 9.84 -11.81
C THR A 244 4.75 10.17 -10.43
N ILE A 245 4.41 11.44 -10.16
CA ILE A 245 4.00 11.86 -8.83
C ILE A 245 2.64 11.25 -8.47
N ILE A 246 1.71 11.14 -9.42
CA ILE A 246 0.46 10.41 -9.20
C ILE A 246 0.75 8.93 -8.90
N CYS A 247 1.59 8.27 -9.70
CA CYS A 247 1.91 6.85 -9.48
C CYS A 247 2.59 6.59 -8.13
N THR A 248 3.29 7.58 -7.56
CA THR A 248 4.00 7.42 -6.28
C THR A 248 3.14 7.82 -5.08
N GLU A 249 2.46 8.97 -5.15
CA GLU A 249 1.72 9.56 -4.03
C GLU A 249 0.28 9.06 -3.98
N ASP A 250 -0.39 8.92 -5.12
CA ASP A 250 -1.81 8.63 -5.20
C ASP A 250 -2.19 7.84 -6.46
N PRO A 251 -1.88 6.53 -6.53
CA PRO A 251 -2.08 5.73 -7.75
C PRO A 251 -3.54 5.63 -8.23
N MET A 252 -4.50 6.01 -7.39
CA MET A 252 -5.93 5.97 -7.69
C MET A 252 -6.50 7.37 -7.99
N PHE A 253 -5.64 8.39 -8.11
CA PHE A 253 -6.03 9.80 -8.18
C PHE A 253 -7.14 10.08 -9.19
N TRP A 254 -7.00 9.55 -10.41
CA TRP A 254 -7.95 9.78 -11.50
C TRP A 254 -9.32 9.12 -11.28
N VAL A 255 -9.41 8.15 -10.38
CA VAL A 255 -10.61 7.31 -10.20
C VAL A 255 -11.37 7.68 -8.92
N HIS A 256 -10.66 7.96 -7.82
CA HIS A 256 -11.32 8.30 -6.57
C HIS A 256 -11.88 9.72 -6.59
N LYS A 257 -12.85 10.02 -5.72
CA LYS A 257 -13.48 11.34 -5.59
C LYS A 257 -13.09 11.99 -4.25
N GLY A 258 -11.86 12.45 -4.14
CA GLY A 258 -11.28 13.04 -2.91
C GLY A 258 -10.51 12.05 -2.04
N VAL A 259 -11.03 10.85 -1.81
CA VAL A 259 -10.43 9.86 -0.89
C VAL A 259 -10.34 8.48 -1.51
N ALA A 260 -9.17 7.83 -1.41
CA ALA A 260 -8.95 6.46 -1.89
C ALA A 260 -9.28 5.42 -0.80
N THR A 261 -10.52 4.93 -0.80
CA THR A 261 -11.04 4.06 0.27
C THR A 261 -10.33 2.69 0.32
N GLU A 262 -9.84 2.19 -0.81
CA GLU A 262 -9.00 0.99 -0.88
C GLU A 262 -7.71 1.16 -0.07
N PHE A 263 -7.04 2.32 -0.21
CA PHE A 263 -5.81 2.61 0.53
C PHE A 263 -6.04 2.87 2.01
N ILE A 264 -7.21 3.42 2.39
CA ILE A 264 -7.61 3.50 3.80
C ILE A 264 -7.67 2.10 4.41
N GLY A 265 -8.38 1.17 3.76
CA GLY A 265 -8.46 -0.21 4.22
C GLY A 265 -7.08 -0.85 4.38
N LEU A 266 -6.23 -0.73 3.35
CA LEU A 266 -4.87 -1.27 3.37
C LEU A 266 -4.00 -0.64 4.46
N ALA A 267 -4.07 0.68 4.65
CA ALA A 267 -3.31 1.37 5.69
C ALA A 267 -3.73 0.91 7.09
N ILE A 268 -5.04 0.79 7.35
CA ILE A 268 -5.56 0.24 8.62
C ILE A 268 -5.02 -1.18 8.85
N ALA A 269 -5.07 -2.04 7.83
CA ALA A 269 -4.60 -3.42 7.93
C ALA A 269 -3.11 -3.52 8.26
N VAL A 270 -2.28 -2.76 7.55
CA VAL A 270 -0.83 -2.74 7.73
C VAL A 270 -0.47 -2.15 9.09
N ASN A 271 -1.05 -1.02 9.47
CA ASN A 271 -0.74 -0.37 10.75
C ASN A 271 -1.18 -1.22 11.94
N PHE A 272 -2.31 -1.92 11.84
CA PHE A 272 -2.76 -2.85 12.88
C PHE A 272 -1.81 -4.05 13.01
N LYS A 273 -1.36 -4.61 11.88
CA LYS A 273 -0.40 -5.73 11.86
C LYS A 273 0.96 -5.32 12.45
N GLU A 274 1.45 -4.15 12.08
CA GLU A 274 2.77 -3.63 12.47
C GLU A 274 2.76 -2.96 13.85
N GLN A 275 1.58 -2.76 14.45
CA GLN A 275 1.39 -2.06 15.73
C GLN A 275 2.04 -0.65 15.76
N ARG A 276 2.19 -0.03 14.58
CA ARG A 276 2.76 1.31 14.37
C ARG A 276 2.20 1.91 13.10
N ILE A 277 2.35 3.22 12.92
CA ILE A 277 2.03 3.89 11.66
C ILE A 277 3.11 3.52 10.63
N ALA A 278 2.86 2.44 9.88
CA ALA A 278 3.76 1.91 8.86
C ALA A 278 3.35 2.32 7.43
N ARG A 279 2.07 2.65 7.20
CA ARG A 279 1.53 3.06 5.90
C ARG A 279 0.51 4.21 6.07
N GLY A 280 0.61 5.21 5.19
CA GLY A 280 -0.35 6.30 5.07
C GLY A 280 -1.49 5.97 4.09
N ALA A 281 -2.55 6.79 4.12
CA ALA A 281 -3.71 6.68 3.23
C ALA A 281 -4.17 8.04 2.67
N SER A 282 -3.29 9.05 2.70
CA SER A 282 -3.60 10.39 2.20
C SER A 282 -3.60 10.38 0.68
N THR A 283 -4.60 11.01 0.06
CA THR A 283 -4.65 11.30 -1.37
C THR A 283 -4.05 12.68 -1.65
N ILE A 284 -3.70 12.96 -2.92
CA ILE A 284 -3.25 14.29 -3.36
C ILE A 284 -4.24 15.37 -2.92
N THR A 285 -5.55 15.13 -3.08
CA THR A 285 -6.61 16.06 -2.67
C THR A 285 -6.60 16.34 -1.17
N MET A 286 -6.41 15.32 -0.33
CA MET A 286 -6.28 15.52 1.12
C MET A 286 -5.02 16.31 1.48
N GLN A 287 -3.92 16.09 0.75
CA GLN A 287 -2.69 16.85 0.94
C GLN A 287 -2.85 18.32 0.51
N LEU A 288 -3.54 18.57 -0.61
CA LEU A 288 -3.92 19.90 -1.08
C LEU A 288 -4.73 20.65 -0.02
N ILE A 289 -5.81 20.03 0.46
CA ILE A 289 -6.67 20.58 1.52
C ILE A 289 -5.86 20.91 2.77
N ARG A 290 -4.99 20.00 3.22
CA ARG A 290 -4.14 20.22 4.39
C ARG A 290 -3.29 21.47 4.23
N ASN A 291 -2.70 21.67 3.06
CA ASN A 291 -1.79 22.78 2.80
C ASN A 291 -2.54 24.11 2.56
N LEU A 292 -3.76 24.10 2.03
CA LEU A 292 -4.57 25.32 1.81
C LEU A 292 -5.38 25.73 3.05
N PHE A 293 -6.17 24.83 3.62
CA PHE A 293 -7.20 25.18 4.60
C PHE A 293 -6.81 24.97 6.06
N LEU A 294 -5.89 24.05 6.35
CA LEU A 294 -5.68 23.55 7.71
C LEU A 294 -4.38 24.08 8.33
N SER A 295 -4.32 24.06 9.67
CA SER A 295 -3.11 24.37 10.43
C SER A 295 -2.13 23.18 10.45
N HIS A 296 -0.87 23.46 10.80
CA HIS A 296 0.18 22.44 10.88
C HIS A 296 0.04 21.48 12.07
N ASP A 297 -0.97 21.65 12.94
CA ASP A 297 -1.18 20.83 14.13
C ASP A 297 -1.50 19.38 13.80
N ARG A 298 -0.64 18.46 14.23
CA ARG A 298 -0.82 17.02 13.98
C ARG A 298 -1.79 16.44 15.00
N ASN A 299 -3.06 16.27 14.64
CA ASN A 299 -4.02 15.51 15.44
C ASN A 299 -5.00 14.70 14.55
N ILE A 300 -5.70 13.74 15.14
CA ILE A 300 -6.72 12.93 14.45
C ILE A 300 -7.86 13.80 13.90
N ILE A 301 -8.20 14.89 14.60
CA ILE A 301 -9.26 15.80 14.16
C ILE A 301 -8.92 16.42 12.81
N ARG A 302 -7.70 16.93 12.64
CA ARG A 302 -7.23 17.46 11.36
C ARG A 302 -7.32 16.40 10.27
N LYS A 303 -7.02 15.14 10.58
CA LYS A 303 -7.16 14.06 9.60
C LYS A 303 -8.60 13.85 9.17
N THR A 304 -9.54 13.99 10.09
CA THR A 304 -10.96 14.02 9.79
C THR A 304 -11.33 15.23 8.93
N GLU A 305 -10.81 16.42 9.24
CA GLU A 305 -11.04 17.63 8.43
C GLU A 305 -10.51 17.45 7.00
N GLU A 306 -9.31 16.87 6.82
CA GLU A 306 -8.75 16.53 5.51
C GLU A 306 -9.69 15.63 4.70
N VAL A 307 -10.25 14.60 5.32
CA VAL A 307 -11.19 13.66 4.66
C VAL A 307 -12.49 14.38 4.28
N ALA A 308 -13.10 15.12 5.20
CA ALA A 308 -14.37 15.80 4.97
C ALA A 308 -14.25 16.86 3.86
N LEU A 309 -13.23 17.72 3.95
CA LEU A 309 -12.97 18.76 2.94
C LEU A 309 -12.57 18.17 1.59
N ALA A 310 -11.79 17.08 1.53
CA ALA A 310 -11.46 16.44 0.26
C ALA A 310 -12.70 15.84 -0.43
N LEU A 311 -13.63 15.26 0.35
CA LEU A 311 -14.90 14.79 -0.18
C LEU A 311 -15.78 15.94 -0.66
N LEU A 312 -15.86 17.04 0.09
CA LEU A 312 -16.58 18.25 -0.31
C LEU A 312 -16.04 18.85 -1.60
N LEU A 313 -14.72 19.06 -1.67
CA LEU A 313 -14.04 19.68 -2.80
C LEU A 313 -14.34 18.96 -4.13
N GLU A 314 -14.24 17.63 -4.13
CA GLU A 314 -14.42 16.85 -5.35
C GLU A 314 -15.88 16.42 -5.62
N ASN A 315 -16.69 16.18 -4.58
CA ASN A 315 -18.06 15.65 -4.77
C ASN A 315 -19.13 16.74 -4.73
N TYR A 316 -18.98 17.79 -3.92
CA TYR A 316 -19.96 18.85 -3.82
C TYR A 316 -19.60 20.01 -4.75
N TYR A 317 -18.41 20.59 -4.59
CA TYR A 317 -17.91 21.70 -5.41
C TYR A 317 -17.41 21.28 -6.80
N LYS A 318 -17.28 19.98 -7.06
CA LYS A 318 -16.91 19.40 -8.36
C LYS A 318 -15.60 19.98 -8.94
N ILE A 319 -14.64 20.35 -8.09
CA ILE A 319 -13.33 20.81 -8.56
C ILE A 319 -12.69 19.69 -9.38
N ASP A 320 -12.25 20.05 -10.58
CA ASP A 320 -11.68 19.09 -11.51
C ASP A 320 -10.28 18.62 -11.09
N LYS A 321 -9.92 17.42 -11.55
CA LYS A 321 -8.66 16.77 -11.20
C LYS A 321 -7.42 17.53 -11.66
N LYS A 322 -7.50 18.29 -12.76
CA LYS A 322 -6.36 19.07 -13.28
C LYS A 322 -6.10 20.27 -12.38
N THR A 323 -7.16 20.98 -11.97
CA THR A 323 -7.07 22.08 -10.99
C THR A 323 -6.48 21.61 -9.67
N ILE A 324 -6.89 20.42 -9.18
CA ILE A 324 -6.32 19.84 -7.97
C ILE A 324 -4.81 19.58 -8.12
N ILE A 325 -4.38 19.00 -9.25
CA ILE A 325 -2.96 18.76 -9.52
C ILE A 325 -2.17 20.06 -9.64
N GLU A 326 -2.70 21.04 -10.38
CA GLU A 326 -2.08 22.35 -10.58
C GLU A 326 -1.80 23.02 -9.23
N LEU A 327 -2.83 23.20 -8.41
CA LEU A 327 -2.68 23.79 -7.09
C LEU A 327 -1.75 22.95 -6.21
N TYR A 328 -1.92 21.62 -6.22
CA TYR A 328 -1.07 20.72 -5.44
C TYR A 328 0.42 20.93 -5.75
N PHE A 329 0.80 20.97 -7.02
CA PHE A 329 2.20 21.17 -7.42
C PHE A 329 2.74 22.54 -7.04
N ASN A 330 1.90 23.57 -6.96
CA ASN A 330 2.32 24.92 -6.58
C ASN A 330 2.48 25.10 -5.05
N ILE A 331 1.83 24.26 -4.22
CA ILE A 331 1.82 24.47 -2.76
C ILE A 331 2.63 23.48 -1.94
N ILE A 332 3.04 22.35 -2.50
CA ILE A 332 3.78 21.34 -1.73
C ILE A 332 5.20 21.80 -1.39
N GLU A 333 5.65 21.44 -0.20
CA GLU A 333 7.02 21.71 0.29
C GLU A 333 7.97 20.62 -0.19
N PHE A 334 9.10 21.00 -0.81
CA PHE A 334 10.14 20.09 -1.29
C PHE A 334 11.44 20.18 -0.47
N ALA A 335 11.66 21.27 0.25
CA ALA A 335 12.75 21.45 1.21
C ALA A 335 12.31 22.51 2.24
N PRO A 336 13.03 22.72 3.36
CA PRO A 336 12.68 23.79 4.30
C PRO A 336 12.46 25.12 3.58
N GLU A 337 11.22 25.63 3.64
CA GLU A 337 10.79 26.89 3.03
C GLU A 337 10.82 26.94 1.49
N VAL A 338 11.02 25.79 0.81
CA VAL A 338 10.96 25.66 -0.65
C VAL A 338 9.64 25.02 -1.04
N TYR A 339 8.71 25.87 -1.47
CA TYR A 339 7.37 25.51 -1.91
C TYR A 339 7.23 25.61 -3.42
N GLY A 340 6.45 24.72 -4.01
CA GLY A 340 6.15 24.71 -5.44
C GLY A 340 7.14 23.89 -6.26
N LEU A 341 6.62 23.20 -7.27
CA LEU A 341 7.38 22.31 -8.13
C LEU A 341 8.47 23.06 -8.92
N SER A 342 8.14 24.20 -9.52
CA SER A 342 9.13 24.98 -10.31
C SER A 342 10.31 25.40 -9.44
N ASN A 343 10.03 26.01 -8.29
CA ASN A 343 11.04 26.36 -7.29
C ASN A 343 11.91 25.17 -6.88
N ALA A 344 11.30 23.99 -6.66
CA ALA A 344 12.03 22.78 -6.30
C ALA A 344 12.98 22.31 -7.41
N CYS A 345 12.58 22.44 -8.67
CA CYS A 345 13.43 22.09 -9.82
C CYS A 345 14.68 22.98 -9.85
N TYR A 346 14.51 24.30 -9.71
CA TYR A 346 15.65 25.23 -9.64
C TYR A 346 16.48 25.05 -8.38
N PHE A 347 15.85 24.75 -7.25
CA PHE A 347 16.54 24.53 -5.98
C PHE A 347 17.44 23.30 -6.05
N TYR A 348 16.91 22.14 -6.47
CA TYR A 348 17.65 20.88 -6.46
C TYR A 348 18.53 20.68 -7.69
N PHE A 349 18.10 21.10 -8.87
CA PHE A 349 18.75 20.74 -10.14
C PHE A 349 19.23 21.93 -10.97
N ASP A 350 18.82 23.15 -10.62
CA ASP A 350 19.07 24.37 -11.42
C ASP A 350 18.52 24.25 -12.85
N LYS A 351 17.32 23.65 -12.96
CA LYS A 351 16.63 23.35 -14.23
C LYS A 351 15.18 23.78 -14.18
N LYS A 352 14.60 24.02 -15.36
CA LYS A 352 13.16 24.08 -15.55
C LYS A 352 12.55 22.69 -15.37
N HIS A 353 11.29 22.64 -14.95
CA HIS A 353 10.54 21.39 -14.82
C HIS A 353 10.46 20.58 -16.14
N SER A 354 10.48 21.25 -17.29
CA SER A 354 10.49 20.64 -18.63
C SER A 354 11.79 19.93 -18.98
N ASP A 355 12.89 20.27 -18.30
CA ASP A 355 14.25 19.83 -18.65
C ASP A 355 14.75 18.73 -17.72
N LEU A 356 13.90 18.25 -16.80
CA LEU A 356 14.24 17.20 -15.88
C LEU A 356 14.36 15.84 -16.59
N THR A 357 15.35 15.06 -16.19
CA THR A 357 15.42 13.65 -16.56
C THR A 357 14.42 12.83 -15.74
N LEU A 358 14.07 11.62 -16.22
CA LEU A 358 13.12 10.77 -15.51
C LEU A 358 13.60 10.40 -14.09
N GLU A 359 14.89 10.13 -13.89
CA GLU A 359 15.43 9.90 -12.55
C GLU A 359 15.33 11.13 -11.62
N GLU A 360 15.40 12.35 -12.16
CA GLU A 360 15.21 13.60 -11.40
C GLU A 360 13.73 13.77 -11.02
N VAL A 361 12.81 13.49 -11.95
CA VAL A 361 11.36 13.46 -11.70
C VAL A 361 10.98 12.44 -10.62
N VAL A 362 11.51 11.22 -10.71
CA VAL A 362 11.29 10.17 -9.70
C VAL A 362 11.95 10.55 -8.36
N THR A 363 13.05 11.30 -8.38
CA THR A 363 13.65 11.85 -7.16
C THR A 363 12.74 12.88 -6.49
N LEU A 364 12.12 13.79 -7.24
CA LEU A 364 11.12 14.73 -6.70
C LEU A 364 9.96 13.98 -6.02
N SER A 365 9.50 12.87 -6.63
CA SER A 365 8.48 12.02 -6.01
C SER A 365 8.91 11.40 -4.67
N TYR A 366 10.19 11.07 -4.51
CA TYR A 366 10.76 10.53 -3.27
C TYR A 366 10.86 11.59 -2.16
N ILE A 367 10.98 12.86 -2.54
CA ILE A 367 11.12 13.99 -1.62
C ILE A 367 9.80 14.30 -0.92
N ILE A 368 8.68 14.28 -1.66
CA ILE A 368 7.35 14.77 -1.23
C ILE A 368 6.91 14.24 0.15
N PRO A 369 7.03 12.93 0.48
CA PRO A 369 6.57 12.45 1.78
C PRO A 369 7.33 13.03 2.98
N ARG A 370 8.61 13.39 2.81
CA ARG A 370 9.52 13.79 3.90
C ARG A 370 10.59 14.80 3.41
N PRO A 371 10.21 16.01 2.98
CA PRO A 371 11.11 16.96 2.31
C PRO A 371 12.30 17.35 3.19
N LYS A 372 12.05 17.70 4.46
CA LYS A 372 13.10 18.10 5.42
C LYS A 372 14.09 16.96 5.72
N HIS A 373 13.62 15.72 5.72
CA HIS A 373 14.48 14.55 5.95
C HIS A 373 15.38 14.28 4.73
N PHE A 374 14.82 14.37 3.53
CA PHE A 374 15.60 14.23 2.30
C PHE A 374 16.69 15.29 2.23
N TYR A 375 16.33 16.57 2.43
CA TYR A 375 17.29 17.68 2.43
C TYR A 375 18.45 17.44 3.40
N ALA A 376 18.16 17.09 4.65
CA ALA A 376 19.19 16.81 5.65
C ALA A 376 20.08 15.61 5.25
N ALA A 377 19.50 14.55 4.71
CA ALA A 377 20.24 13.37 4.27
C ALA A 377 21.10 13.63 3.02
N LEU A 378 20.64 14.51 2.12
CA LEU A 378 21.37 14.95 0.95
C LEU A 378 22.59 15.78 1.34
N MET A 379 22.43 16.72 2.28
CA MET A 379 23.52 17.60 2.76
C MET A 379 24.71 16.82 3.35
N ILE A 380 24.46 15.67 3.97
CA ILE A 380 25.51 14.79 4.53
C ILE A 380 25.91 13.67 3.57
N ASN A 381 25.39 13.65 2.34
CA ASN A 381 25.62 12.61 1.33
C ASN A 381 25.42 11.18 1.88
N SER A 382 24.30 10.97 2.59
CA SER A 382 24.02 9.73 3.33
C SER A 382 24.04 8.50 2.44
N GLN A 383 24.77 7.46 2.85
CA GLN A 383 24.77 6.15 2.18
C GLN A 383 23.37 5.52 2.18
N GLN A 384 22.62 5.67 3.27
CA GLN A 384 21.26 5.14 3.38
C GLN A 384 20.32 5.84 2.39
N LEU A 385 20.50 7.16 2.16
CA LEU A 385 19.74 7.88 1.15
C LEU A 385 19.99 7.29 -0.23
N LYS A 386 21.26 7.07 -0.62
CA LYS A 386 21.61 6.50 -1.93
C LYS A 386 20.94 5.14 -2.15
N ILE A 387 21.00 4.26 -1.16
CA ILE A 387 20.38 2.91 -1.24
C ILE A 387 18.87 3.02 -1.39
N ASN A 388 18.22 3.85 -0.56
CA ASN A 388 16.76 3.98 -0.58
C ASN A 388 16.27 4.65 -1.87
N LEU A 389 16.96 5.70 -2.33
CA LEU A 389 16.63 6.41 -3.55
C LEU A 389 16.86 5.53 -4.78
N LEU A 390 17.94 4.75 -4.83
CA LEU A 390 18.15 3.77 -5.90
C LEU A 390 17.01 2.75 -5.97
N ASN A 391 16.60 2.21 -4.83
CA ASN A 391 15.47 1.28 -4.76
C ASN A 391 14.17 1.94 -5.20
N HIS A 392 13.94 3.20 -4.82
CA HIS A 392 12.77 3.97 -5.23
C HIS A 392 12.75 4.22 -6.75
N ILE A 393 13.88 4.65 -7.32
CA ILE A 393 14.06 4.85 -8.76
C ILE A 393 13.80 3.53 -9.49
N ASN A 394 14.47 2.44 -9.11
CA ASN A 394 14.32 1.14 -9.74
C ASN A 394 12.88 0.60 -9.66
N HIS A 395 12.20 0.83 -8.55
CA HIS A 395 10.82 0.41 -8.37
C HIS A 395 9.86 1.23 -9.23
N TYR A 396 9.89 2.55 -9.13
CA TYR A 396 8.88 3.39 -9.77
C TYR A 396 9.08 3.57 -11.26
N THR A 397 10.32 3.55 -11.76
CA THR A 397 10.53 3.55 -13.21
C THR A 397 10.09 2.24 -13.85
N TYR A 398 10.23 1.12 -13.11
CA TYR A 398 9.61 -0.14 -13.52
C TYR A 398 8.07 -0.03 -13.52
N VAL A 399 7.46 0.53 -12.47
CA VAL A 399 6.00 0.70 -12.40
C VAL A 399 5.49 1.56 -13.56
N LEU A 400 6.21 2.62 -13.93
CA LEU A 400 5.87 3.46 -15.08
C LEU A 400 5.96 2.68 -16.41
N LEU A 401 7.00 1.86 -16.58
CA LEU A 401 7.13 1.00 -17.77
C LEU A 401 6.01 -0.05 -17.83
N ASP A 402 5.71 -0.69 -16.71
CA ASP A 402 4.68 -1.73 -16.57
C ASP A 402 3.27 -1.21 -16.83
N LYS A 403 3.05 0.08 -16.55
CA LYS A 403 1.82 0.82 -16.85
C LYS A 403 1.82 1.46 -18.24
N GLU A 404 2.86 1.25 -19.05
CA GLU A 404 3.02 1.82 -20.40
C GLU A 404 3.03 3.36 -20.40
N LEU A 405 3.43 3.98 -19.28
CA LEU A 405 3.54 5.43 -19.13
C LEU A 405 4.89 5.97 -19.63
N ILE A 406 5.87 5.08 -19.80
CA ILE A 406 7.17 5.38 -20.42
C ILE A 406 7.54 4.26 -21.39
N SER A 407 8.35 4.58 -22.40
CA SER A 407 8.88 3.58 -23.34
C SER A 407 10.05 2.78 -22.77
N VAL A 408 10.33 1.62 -23.37
CA VAL A 408 11.51 0.80 -23.06
C VAL A 408 12.81 1.61 -23.21
N ASN A 409 12.95 2.39 -24.28
CA ASN A 409 14.13 3.24 -24.49
C ASN A 409 14.33 4.25 -23.35
N LYS A 410 13.24 4.85 -22.86
CA LYS A 410 13.31 5.78 -21.74
C LYS A 410 13.71 5.07 -20.45
N TYR A 411 13.17 3.87 -20.20
CA TYR A 411 13.55 3.04 -19.07
C TYR A 411 15.04 2.65 -19.09
N LEU A 412 15.57 2.22 -20.24
CA LEU A 412 16.98 1.85 -20.38
C LEU A 412 17.92 3.06 -20.30
N GLY A 413 17.43 4.26 -20.63
CA GLY A 413 18.17 5.51 -20.53
C GLY A 413 18.36 6.05 -19.10
N ILE A 414 17.71 5.46 -18.10
CA ILE A 414 17.73 5.94 -16.71
C ILE A 414 19.14 5.83 -16.12
N LYS A 415 19.68 6.98 -15.69
CA LYS A 415 21.00 7.03 -15.07
C LYS A 415 20.88 6.81 -13.56
N LYS A 416 21.78 6.02 -12.98
CA LYS A 416 21.90 5.83 -11.51
C LYS A 416 22.84 6.84 -10.86
N LYS A 417 23.00 8.00 -11.51
CA LYS A 417 23.83 9.11 -11.08
C LYS A 417 23.05 10.40 -11.25
N LEU A 418 22.85 11.13 -10.16
CA LEU A 418 22.11 12.39 -10.11
C LEU A 418 23.08 13.56 -9.91
N TYR A 419 22.88 14.61 -10.69
CA TYR A 419 23.61 15.86 -10.56
C TYR A 419 22.67 16.88 -9.94
N PHE A 420 22.92 17.26 -8.69
CA PHE A 420 22.19 18.35 -8.07
C PHE A 420 22.92 19.68 -8.36
N LYS A 421 22.24 20.79 -8.05
CA LYS A 421 22.82 22.12 -8.03
C LYS A 421 24.12 22.11 -7.26
N SER A 422 25.10 22.90 -7.69
CA SER A 422 26.52 22.81 -7.31
C SER A 422 26.78 22.63 -5.80
N HIS A 423 26.01 23.27 -4.94
CA HIS A 423 26.15 23.15 -3.49
C HIS A 423 25.77 21.78 -2.90
N PHE A 424 24.87 21.02 -3.54
CA PHE A 424 24.49 19.66 -3.13
C PHE A 424 25.40 18.57 -3.69
N GLY A 425 26.07 18.84 -4.81
CA GLY A 425 27.00 17.91 -5.45
C GLY A 425 26.31 16.76 -6.20
N ILE A 426 26.94 15.59 -6.18
CA ILE A 426 26.56 14.44 -7.03
C ILE A 426 26.23 13.23 -6.16
N LEU A 427 25.06 12.62 -6.38
CA LEU A 427 24.72 11.32 -5.82
C LEU A 427 25.00 10.22 -6.85
N LYS A 428 26.08 9.45 -6.62
CA LYS A 428 26.40 8.24 -7.39
C LYS A 428 25.78 7.03 -6.67
N MET A 429 24.95 6.25 -7.37
CA MET A 429 24.29 5.06 -6.81
C MET A 429 24.70 3.75 -7.50
N ASN A 430 25.44 3.82 -8.61
CA ASN A 430 25.88 2.65 -9.39
C ASN A 430 26.63 1.60 -8.55
N GLU A 431 27.38 2.05 -7.53
CA GLU A 431 28.16 1.18 -6.63
C GLU A 431 27.30 0.12 -5.91
N PHE A 432 26.01 0.41 -5.65
CA PHE A 432 25.11 -0.51 -4.96
C PHE A 432 24.50 -1.58 -5.86
N GLU A 433 24.69 -1.49 -7.18
CA GLU A 433 24.25 -2.53 -8.13
C GLU A 433 25.35 -3.54 -8.45
N GLN A 434 26.61 -3.19 -8.21
CA GLN A 434 27.75 -4.03 -8.61
C GLN A 434 27.67 -5.45 -8.00
N VAL A 435 27.41 -5.55 -6.70
CA VAL A 435 27.26 -6.85 -6.01
C VAL A 435 26.15 -7.70 -6.65
N TYR A 436 25.02 -7.06 -6.99
CA TYR A 436 23.91 -7.75 -7.65
C TYR A 436 24.27 -8.26 -9.05
N TYR A 437 25.00 -7.45 -9.84
CA TYR A 437 25.46 -7.87 -11.16
C TYR A 437 26.49 -8.99 -11.10
N GLU A 438 27.40 -8.97 -10.13
CA GLU A 438 28.35 -10.06 -9.90
C GLU A 438 27.63 -11.37 -9.57
N GLU A 439 26.64 -11.35 -8.67
CA GLU A 439 25.80 -12.52 -8.37
C GLU A 439 25.02 -13.01 -9.60
N LEU A 440 24.50 -12.10 -10.43
CA LEU A 440 23.79 -12.44 -11.65
C LEU A 440 24.73 -13.14 -12.66
N ILE A 441 25.93 -12.61 -12.85
CA ILE A 441 26.95 -13.22 -13.72
C ILE A 441 27.22 -14.67 -13.27
N GLN A 442 27.45 -14.89 -11.98
CA GLN A 442 27.71 -16.23 -11.46
C GLN A 442 26.55 -17.21 -11.71
N LYS A 443 25.30 -16.77 -11.50
CA LYS A 443 24.11 -17.59 -11.78
C LYS A 443 24.02 -17.99 -13.24
N ASN A 444 24.31 -17.08 -14.16
CA ASN A 444 24.32 -17.37 -15.59
C ASN A 444 25.45 -18.34 -15.99
N LEU A 445 26.65 -18.17 -15.43
CA LEU A 445 27.81 -19.00 -15.76
C LEU A 445 27.56 -20.48 -15.44
N ILE A 446 26.86 -20.79 -14.35
CA ILE A 446 26.52 -22.17 -13.96
C ILE A 446 25.68 -22.87 -15.04
N ILE A 447 24.76 -22.16 -15.69
CA ILE A 447 23.83 -22.74 -16.67
C ILE A 447 24.51 -22.97 -18.03
N LEU A 448 25.67 -22.35 -18.27
CA LEU A 448 26.46 -22.56 -19.49
C LEU A 448 27.19 -23.91 -19.50
N ASP A 449 27.26 -24.60 -18.37
CA ASP A 449 27.93 -25.90 -18.30
C ASP A 449 27.27 -26.91 -19.24
N GLY A 450 28.08 -27.55 -20.09
CA GLY A 450 27.63 -28.50 -21.10
C GLY A 450 27.10 -27.89 -22.40
N LEU A 451 27.07 -26.56 -22.54
CA LEU A 451 26.79 -25.88 -23.81
C LEU A 451 28.05 -25.73 -24.68
N HIS A 452 27.85 -25.59 -25.98
CA HIS A 452 28.93 -25.54 -26.96
C HIS A 452 29.89 -24.35 -26.70
N PRO A 453 31.23 -24.54 -26.75
CA PRO A 453 32.20 -23.52 -26.34
C PRO A 453 32.07 -22.18 -27.08
N LYS A 454 31.68 -22.20 -28.36
CA LYS A 454 31.45 -20.97 -29.14
C LYS A 454 30.22 -20.20 -28.64
N LEU A 455 29.14 -20.89 -28.28
CA LEU A 455 27.95 -20.26 -27.69
C LEU A 455 28.31 -19.65 -26.34
N CYS A 456 28.99 -20.42 -25.49
CA CYS A 456 29.47 -19.95 -24.19
C CYS A 456 30.34 -18.69 -24.31
N LYS A 457 31.21 -18.62 -25.33
CA LYS A 457 32.08 -17.45 -25.56
C LYS A 457 31.26 -16.19 -25.87
N ILE A 458 30.25 -16.28 -26.74
CA ILE A 458 29.37 -15.15 -27.06
C ILE A 458 28.63 -14.69 -25.80
N ILE A 459 28.01 -15.63 -25.09
CA ILE A 459 27.12 -15.33 -23.97
C ILE A 459 27.90 -14.78 -22.78
N LYS A 460 29.10 -15.27 -22.49
CA LYS A 460 29.97 -14.70 -21.46
C LYS A 460 30.28 -13.22 -21.69
N ILE A 461 30.47 -12.81 -22.95
CA ILE A 461 30.68 -11.40 -23.31
C ILE A 461 29.36 -10.61 -23.19
N ALA A 462 28.26 -11.20 -23.67
CA ALA A 462 26.95 -10.56 -23.65
C ALA A 462 26.42 -10.33 -22.23
N ILE A 463 26.59 -11.27 -21.30
CA ILE A 463 26.13 -11.13 -19.90
C ILE A 463 26.75 -9.86 -19.25
N VAL A 464 28.01 -9.56 -19.56
CA VAL A 464 28.73 -8.44 -18.93
C VAL A 464 28.34 -7.08 -19.54
N ASN A 465 28.05 -7.04 -20.85
CA ASN A 465 27.92 -5.78 -21.59
C ASN A 465 26.55 -5.57 -22.24
N SER A 466 25.56 -6.41 -21.94
CA SER A 466 24.22 -6.28 -22.50
C SER A 466 23.57 -4.97 -22.02
N PRO A 467 22.90 -4.23 -22.92
CA PRO A 467 22.12 -3.05 -22.55
C PRO A 467 20.94 -3.37 -21.62
N VAL A 468 20.49 -4.63 -21.62
CA VAL A 468 19.43 -5.13 -20.74
C VAL A 468 19.99 -6.31 -19.94
N PRO A 469 20.00 -6.25 -18.59
CA PRO A 469 20.36 -7.39 -17.77
C PRO A 469 19.45 -8.57 -18.08
N PHE A 470 19.99 -9.78 -18.19
CA PHE A 470 19.20 -10.98 -18.47
C PHE A 470 19.70 -12.16 -17.64
N ILE A 471 18.81 -13.15 -17.48
CA ILE A 471 19.12 -14.42 -16.87
C ILE A 471 18.85 -15.54 -17.87
N ILE A 472 19.76 -16.50 -17.91
CA ILE A 472 19.57 -17.76 -18.64
C ILE A 472 18.69 -18.64 -17.76
N THR A 473 17.60 -19.16 -18.31
CA THR A 473 16.66 -20.03 -17.59
C THR A 473 16.83 -21.48 -17.96
N GLU A 474 17.27 -21.76 -19.18
CA GLU A 474 17.46 -23.12 -19.69
C GLU A 474 18.79 -23.21 -20.47
N GLY A 475 19.54 -24.27 -20.24
CA GLY A 475 20.78 -24.60 -20.96
C GLY A 475 20.73 -26.03 -21.49
N LEU A 476 21.75 -26.83 -21.15
CA LEU A 476 21.78 -28.25 -21.48
C LEU A 476 20.66 -29.00 -20.77
N ARG A 477 19.85 -29.74 -21.54
CA ARG A 477 18.67 -30.48 -21.07
C ARG A 477 18.90 -31.98 -21.13
N SER A 478 18.49 -32.68 -20.08
CA SER A 478 18.49 -34.15 -20.06
C SER A 478 17.39 -34.74 -20.95
N THR A 479 17.57 -35.97 -21.40
CA THR A 479 16.52 -36.71 -22.15
C THR A 479 15.22 -36.83 -21.36
N THR A 480 15.30 -37.02 -20.04
CA THR A 480 14.12 -37.09 -19.16
C THR A 480 13.36 -35.78 -19.14
N SER A 481 14.07 -34.65 -18.99
CA SER A 481 13.48 -33.31 -19.01
C SER A 481 12.85 -33.00 -20.38
N GLN A 482 13.52 -33.37 -21.49
CA GLN A 482 12.98 -33.18 -22.83
C GLN A 482 11.69 -34.00 -23.06
N LYS A 483 11.65 -35.27 -22.63
CA LYS A 483 10.44 -36.11 -22.71
C LYS A 483 9.27 -35.49 -21.95
N SER A 484 9.53 -34.89 -20.78
CA SER A 484 8.50 -34.21 -19.99
C SER A 484 7.91 -33.00 -20.73
N LEU A 485 8.74 -32.20 -21.41
CA LEU A 485 8.27 -31.10 -22.25
C LEU A 485 7.49 -31.59 -23.47
N TYR A 486 7.97 -32.64 -24.15
CA TYR A 486 7.27 -33.23 -25.29
C TYR A 486 5.86 -33.74 -24.93
N ALA A 487 5.66 -34.20 -23.69
CA ALA A 487 4.36 -34.65 -23.21
C ALA A 487 3.31 -33.52 -23.09
N GLN A 488 3.71 -32.25 -22.95
CA GLN A 488 2.77 -31.13 -22.81
C GLN A 488 1.93 -30.91 -24.08
N GLY A 489 0.63 -30.70 -23.90
CA GLY A 489 -0.34 -30.58 -24.99
C GLY A 489 -0.60 -31.90 -25.74
N ARG A 490 -0.03 -33.00 -25.26
CA ARG A 490 -0.23 -34.36 -25.78
C ARG A 490 -0.81 -35.25 -24.68
N SER A 491 0.06 -35.79 -23.82
CA SER A 491 -0.30 -36.64 -22.69
C SER A 491 -0.42 -35.89 -21.36
N LEU A 492 0.09 -34.66 -21.28
CA LEU A 492 -0.08 -33.74 -20.16
C LEU A 492 -0.85 -32.48 -20.62
N PRO A 493 -1.70 -31.88 -19.77
CA PRO A 493 -2.37 -30.63 -20.10
C PRO A 493 -1.36 -29.49 -20.34
N GLY A 494 -1.62 -28.66 -21.35
CA GLY A 494 -0.76 -27.54 -21.73
C GLY A 494 -0.77 -27.28 -23.23
N THR A 495 0.00 -26.29 -23.70
CA THR A 495 0.27 -26.07 -25.13
C THR A 495 1.44 -26.94 -25.57
N ILE A 496 1.48 -27.32 -26.84
CA ILE A 496 2.65 -28.00 -27.41
C ILE A 496 3.82 -27.00 -27.43
N VAL A 497 4.90 -27.30 -26.70
CA VAL A 497 6.10 -26.45 -26.59
C VAL A 497 7.29 -26.98 -27.38
N THR A 498 7.26 -28.24 -27.83
CA THR A 498 8.33 -28.85 -28.63
C THR A 498 7.81 -30.02 -29.46
N ASN A 499 8.46 -30.26 -30.59
CA ASN A 499 8.24 -31.43 -31.45
C ASN A 499 9.35 -32.49 -31.30
N CYS A 500 10.38 -32.22 -30.51
CA CYS A 500 11.48 -33.14 -30.27
C CYS A 500 11.14 -34.08 -29.10
N ASP A 501 11.05 -35.39 -29.37
CA ASP A 501 10.81 -36.41 -28.33
C ASP A 501 12.05 -36.68 -27.45
N GLY A 502 13.20 -36.18 -27.88
CA GLY A 502 14.50 -36.30 -27.23
C GLY A 502 15.17 -37.66 -27.35
N VAL A 503 14.65 -38.55 -28.20
CA VAL A 503 15.24 -39.87 -28.51
C VAL A 503 15.42 -40.03 -30.00
N ASN A 504 14.34 -39.96 -30.77
CA ASN A 504 14.39 -40.05 -32.23
C ASN A 504 14.68 -38.69 -32.85
N THR A 505 14.18 -37.62 -32.22
CA THR A 505 14.44 -36.22 -32.62
C THR A 505 15.08 -35.49 -31.44
N ILE A 506 16.37 -35.18 -31.57
CA ILE A 506 17.18 -34.57 -30.51
C ILE A 506 17.06 -33.04 -30.54
N SER A 507 16.61 -32.44 -29.43
CA SER A 507 16.51 -30.98 -29.29
C SER A 507 17.88 -30.30 -29.35
N ASN A 508 17.94 -29.02 -29.72
CA ASN A 508 19.18 -28.22 -29.62
C ASN A 508 19.60 -27.95 -28.17
N HIS A 509 18.70 -28.08 -27.20
CA HIS A 509 19.07 -28.07 -25.78
C HIS A 509 19.72 -29.39 -25.32
N GLN A 510 19.60 -30.49 -26.07
CA GLN A 510 20.23 -31.76 -25.70
C GLN A 510 21.64 -31.86 -26.28
N MET A 511 22.43 -32.71 -25.65
CA MET A 511 23.77 -33.06 -26.09
C MET A 511 23.77 -33.61 -27.52
N LYS A 512 24.62 -33.05 -28.39
CA LYS A 512 24.86 -33.51 -29.75
C LYS A 512 26.05 -34.47 -29.80
N GLU A 513 26.40 -34.94 -31.00
CA GLU A 513 27.51 -35.90 -31.21
C GLU A 513 28.86 -35.40 -30.69
N ASP A 514 29.07 -34.08 -30.69
CA ASP A 514 30.28 -33.43 -30.19
C ASP A 514 30.31 -33.28 -28.65
N GLY A 515 29.27 -33.74 -27.96
CA GLY A 515 29.16 -33.71 -26.51
C GLY A 515 28.56 -32.43 -25.93
N TYR A 516 28.00 -31.54 -26.75
CA TYR A 516 27.49 -30.24 -26.27
C TYR A 516 26.03 -29.97 -26.62
N GLY A 517 25.35 -29.19 -25.78
CA GLY A 517 24.08 -28.54 -26.12
C GLY A 517 24.32 -27.29 -26.97
N TYR A 518 23.46 -27.04 -27.95
CA TYR A 518 23.59 -25.94 -28.90
C TYR A 518 22.65 -24.77 -28.62
N ALA A 519 21.73 -24.89 -27.65
CA ALA A 519 20.75 -23.86 -27.37
C ALA A 519 20.63 -23.49 -25.89
N LEU A 520 20.12 -22.29 -25.66
CA LEU A 520 19.73 -21.76 -24.35
C LEU A 520 18.49 -20.89 -24.47
N ASP A 521 17.75 -20.77 -23.37
CA ASP A 521 16.67 -19.80 -23.23
C ASP A 521 17.07 -18.74 -22.20
N LEU A 522 16.77 -17.47 -22.49
CA LEU A 522 17.02 -16.36 -21.59
C LEU A 522 15.83 -15.40 -21.50
N TYR A 523 15.79 -14.65 -20.41
CA TYR A 523 14.76 -13.64 -20.16
C TYR A 523 15.36 -12.37 -19.55
N PRO A 524 14.80 -11.18 -19.85
CA PRO A 524 15.24 -9.94 -19.25
C PRO A 524 14.96 -9.91 -17.75
N LEU A 525 15.86 -9.25 -17.02
CA LEU A 525 15.73 -8.95 -15.60
C LEU A 525 15.37 -7.48 -15.42
N ILE A 526 14.16 -7.23 -14.93
CA ILE A 526 13.65 -5.88 -14.66
C ILE A 526 13.26 -5.80 -13.19
N ASN A 527 13.80 -4.79 -12.50
CA ASN A 527 13.63 -4.62 -11.05
C ASN A 527 13.96 -5.93 -10.27
N ARG A 528 15.08 -6.56 -10.66
CA ARG A 528 15.61 -7.82 -10.09
C ARG A 528 14.68 -9.04 -10.19
N ARG A 529 13.72 -9.03 -11.11
CA ARG A 529 12.79 -10.14 -11.36
C ARG A 529 12.82 -10.55 -12.83
N ILE A 530 12.68 -11.85 -13.06
CA ILE A 530 12.53 -12.43 -14.40
C ILE A 530 11.20 -11.96 -14.97
N ARG A 531 11.21 -11.44 -16.19
CA ARG A 531 10.02 -10.99 -16.92
C ARG A 531 9.80 -11.87 -18.13
N ILE A 532 8.58 -12.35 -18.29
CA ILE A 532 8.23 -13.42 -19.24
C ILE A 532 7.00 -13.03 -20.06
N HIS A 533 5.98 -12.45 -19.42
CA HIS A 533 4.66 -12.29 -20.02
C HIS A 533 4.25 -10.83 -20.21
N GLU A 534 5.03 -9.89 -19.69
CA GLU A 534 4.72 -8.47 -19.79
C GLU A 534 4.88 -7.95 -21.24
N SER A 535 4.03 -6.99 -21.64
CA SER A 535 3.91 -6.52 -23.04
C SER A 535 5.22 -5.98 -23.63
N TYR A 536 6.09 -5.42 -22.80
CA TYR A 536 7.40 -4.88 -23.18
C TYR A 536 8.53 -5.95 -23.28
N VAL A 537 8.27 -7.20 -22.86
CA VAL A 537 9.30 -8.26 -22.84
C VAL A 537 9.83 -8.61 -24.24
N PRO A 538 9.00 -8.72 -25.31
CA PRO A 538 9.49 -8.96 -26.66
C PRO A 538 10.47 -7.88 -27.15
N GLU A 539 10.22 -6.61 -26.83
CA GLU A 539 11.10 -5.50 -27.19
C GLU A 539 12.46 -5.60 -26.46
N LEU A 540 12.44 -5.94 -25.16
CA LEU A 540 13.68 -6.18 -24.40
C LEU A 540 14.48 -7.37 -24.93
N LEU A 541 13.80 -8.47 -25.28
CA LEU A 541 14.43 -9.65 -25.87
C LEU A 541 15.04 -9.34 -27.24
N TYR A 542 14.37 -8.52 -28.05
CA TYR A 542 14.93 -8.03 -29.30
C TYR A 542 16.22 -7.23 -29.08
N ILE A 543 16.24 -6.30 -28.11
CA ILE A 543 17.44 -5.51 -27.77
C ILE A 543 18.59 -6.42 -27.32
N ILE A 544 18.31 -7.44 -26.49
CA ILE A 544 19.29 -8.45 -26.08
C ILE A 544 19.79 -9.25 -27.28
N ALA A 545 18.89 -9.68 -28.16
CA ALA A 545 19.21 -10.47 -29.34
C ALA A 545 20.12 -9.72 -30.32
N VAL A 546 19.81 -8.45 -30.59
CA VAL A 546 20.66 -7.57 -31.41
C VAL A 546 22.07 -7.47 -30.82
N HIS A 547 22.17 -7.30 -29.50
CA HIS A 547 23.48 -7.27 -28.82
C HIS A 547 24.24 -8.60 -28.96
N ILE A 548 23.60 -9.73 -28.68
CA ILE A 548 24.21 -11.06 -28.78
C ILE A 548 24.64 -11.36 -30.22
N LYS A 549 23.79 -11.09 -31.21
CA LYS A 549 24.10 -11.29 -32.63
C LYS A 549 25.29 -10.44 -33.07
N LYS A 550 25.37 -9.18 -32.65
CA LYS A 550 26.54 -8.34 -32.92
C LYS A 550 27.82 -8.97 -32.37
N LYS A 551 27.80 -9.50 -31.14
CA LYS A 551 28.96 -10.20 -30.55
C LYS A 551 29.30 -11.51 -31.25
N ALA A 552 28.30 -12.23 -31.75
CA ALA A 552 28.53 -13.41 -32.56
C ALA A 552 29.22 -13.05 -33.89
N THR A 553 28.77 -12.00 -34.56
CA THR A 553 29.41 -11.47 -35.78
C THR A 553 30.84 -11.01 -35.53
N ASP A 554 31.09 -10.25 -34.46
CA ASP A 554 32.44 -9.80 -34.07
C ASP A 554 33.42 -10.99 -33.86
N LEU A 555 32.89 -12.16 -33.47
CA LEU A 555 33.66 -13.39 -33.24
C LEU A 555 33.66 -14.37 -34.41
N ASN A 556 33.01 -14.03 -35.53
CA ASN A 556 32.79 -14.92 -36.67
C ASN A 556 32.10 -16.25 -36.27
N ILE A 557 31.09 -16.17 -35.41
CA ILE A 557 30.28 -17.31 -34.95
C ILE A 557 28.85 -17.11 -35.45
N LYS A 558 28.25 -18.15 -36.03
CA LYS A 558 26.86 -18.15 -36.48
C LYS A 558 25.93 -18.55 -35.33
N ILE A 559 24.85 -17.79 -35.16
CA ILE A 559 23.77 -18.09 -34.23
C ILE A 559 22.43 -17.76 -34.87
N ASN A 560 21.37 -18.47 -34.49
CA ASN A 560 20.00 -18.06 -34.75
C ASN A 560 19.32 -17.62 -33.45
N TRP A 561 18.28 -16.80 -33.61
CA TRP A 561 17.43 -16.33 -32.52
C TRP A 561 15.97 -16.66 -32.85
N GLY A 562 15.24 -17.25 -31.90
CA GLY A 562 13.87 -17.70 -32.12
C GLY A 562 12.87 -16.58 -32.39
N GLY A 563 13.22 -15.33 -32.10
CA GLY A 563 12.44 -14.14 -32.51
C GLY A 563 12.44 -13.90 -34.04
N GLU A 564 13.27 -14.58 -34.82
CA GLU A 564 13.27 -14.51 -36.30
C GLU A 564 12.46 -15.63 -36.97
N TRP A 565 12.01 -16.62 -36.21
CA TRP A 565 11.22 -17.74 -36.74
C TRP A 565 9.78 -17.37 -37.10
N ASN A 566 9.10 -18.22 -37.88
CA ASN A 566 7.67 -18.05 -38.18
C ASN A 566 6.80 -18.15 -36.92
N LEU A 567 7.09 -19.14 -36.08
CA LEU A 567 6.55 -19.24 -34.73
C LEU A 567 7.59 -18.65 -33.77
N LYS A 568 7.30 -17.46 -33.23
CA LYS A 568 8.24 -16.68 -32.44
C LYS A 568 8.52 -17.36 -31.10
N ASP A 569 9.79 -17.61 -30.84
CA ASP A 569 10.31 -17.99 -29.52
C ASP A 569 11.40 -16.98 -29.12
N TYR A 570 10.97 -15.84 -28.58
CA TYR A 570 11.87 -14.71 -28.33
C TYR A 570 12.96 -15.01 -27.29
N SER A 571 12.78 -16.01 -26.43
CA SER A 571 13.77 -16.40 -25.41
C SER A 571 14.91 -17.25 -25.96
N HIS A 572 14.71 -17.89 -27.11
CA HIS A 572 15.56 -18.97 -27.59
C HIS A 572 16.75 -18.49 -28.44
N PHE A 573 17.94 -18.99 -28.14
CA PHE A 573 19.16 -18.77 -28.91
C PHE A 573 19.84 -20.09 -29.22
N GLU A 574 20.26 -20.28 -30.47
CA GLU A 574 20.94 -21.49 -30.91
C GLU A 574 22.23 -21.21 -31.67
N TYR A 575 23.27 -21.98 -31.37
CA TYR A 575 24.51 -22.05 -32.13
C TYR A 575 24.30 -22.84 -33.42
N VAL A 576 24.87 -22.34 -34.52
CA VAL A 576 24.86 -22.99 -35.83
C VAL A 576 26.29 -23.41 -36.17
N PRO A 577 26.60 -24.73 -36.20
CA PRO A 577 27.91 -25.28 -36.48
C PRO A 577 28.59 -24.81 -37.77
#